data_AF-A0A6V7LME4-F1
#
_entry.id   AF-A0A6V7LME4-F1
#
_cell.length_a   1.000
_cell.length_b   1.000
_cell.length_c   1.000
_cell.angle_alpha   90.00
_cell.angle_beta   90.00
_cell.angle_gamma   90.00
#
_symmetry.space_group_name_H-M   'P 1'
#
loop_
_entity.id
_entity.type
_entity.pdbx_description
1 polymer ?
#
loop_
_entity_poly.entity_id
_entity_poly.type
_entity_poly.pdbx_seq_one_letter_code
_entity_poly.pdbx_strand_id
1 'polypeptide(L)'
;MDKQVFVKHWINSRYEAVLLRARFDANKDIKDLRKAKELLLAGEEELRGFLHPQPLVFATSPGGCAYDRESPSPDWVLDYWHPTEKAMYPKYFALREKRKLEYIEFYKKQYPDAPTTFKDEH
;
A
#
# COMPACT_ATOMS: atom_id res chain seq x y z
N MET A 1 7.70 33.04 20.30
CA MET A 1 7.31 32.27 19.09
C MET A 1 8.50 31.40 18.75
N ASP A 2 8.63 30.30 19.48
CA ASP A 2 9.80 29.43 19.35
C ASP A 2 9.71 28.63 18.07
N LYS A 3 10.82 28.64 17.33
CA LYS A 3 10.96 28.00 16.03
C LYS A 3 10.59 26.52 16.17
N GLN A 4 9.74 26.03 15.27
CA GLN A 4 9.43 24.60 15.15
C GLN A 4 10.71 23.86 14.78
N VAL A 5 11.44 23.36 15.79
CA VAL A 5 12.72 22.67 15.57
C VAL A 5 12.42 21.24 15.19
N PHE A 6 12.42 20.98 13.89
CA PHE A 6 12.34 19.63 13.37
C PHE A 6 13.68 18.92 13.55
N VAL A 7 13.64 17.74 14.16
CA VAL A 7 14.86 17.04 14.57
C VAL A 7 15.52 16.40 13.36
N LYS A 8 16.63 17.00 12.89
CA LYS A 8 17.40 16.51 11.73
C LYS A 8 18.49 15.51 12.08
N HIS A 9 18.98 15.53 13.33
CA HIS A 9 20.10 14.71 13.76
C HIS A 9 19.62 13.46 14.51
N TRP A 10 20.18 12.30 14.14
CA TRP A 10 19.76 10.99 14.63
C TRP A 10 19.74 10.84 16.16
N ILE A 11 20.74 11.39 16.87
CA ILE A 11 20.82 11.35 18.34
C ILE A 11 19.63 12.07 18.97
N ASN A 12 19.34 13.28 18.48
CA ASN A 12 18.23 14.07 18.98
C ASN A 12 16.89 13.38 18.64
N SER A 13 16.76 12.80 17.43
CA SER A 13 15.54 12.11 17.03
C SER A 13 15.28 10.90 17.92
N ARG A 14 16.34 10.19 18.32
CA ARG A 14 16.24 9.06 19.24
C ARG A 14 15.84 9.50 20.64
N TYR A 15 16.40 10.59 21.15
CA TYR A 15 16.06 11.14 22.46
C TYR A 15 14.57 11.53 22.53
N GLU A 16 14.11 12.37 21.59
CA GLU A 16 12.71 12.82 21.53
C GLU A 16 11.72 11.66 21.32
N ALA A 17 12.07 10.67 20.48
CA ALA A 17 11.23 9.50 20.28
C ALA A 17 11.04 8.67 21.55
N VAL A 18 12.07 8.57 22.40
CA VAL A 18 11.98 7.87 23.69
C VAL A 18 11.11 8.64 24.68
N LEU A 19 11.24 9.97 24.75
CA LEU A 19 10.35 10.81 25.58
C LEU A 19 8.89 10.69 25.13
N LEU A 20 8.64 10.74 23.82
CA LEU A 20 7.30 10.57 23.27
C LEU A 20 6.74 9.17 23.59
N ARG A 21 7.55 8.12 23.45
CA ARG A 21 7.14 6.76 23.82
C ARG A 21 6.79 6.64 25.29
N ALA A 22 7.56 7.26 26.19
CA ALA A 22 7.26 7.27 27.63
C ALA A 22 5.91 7.94 27.94
N ARG A 23 5.52 9.00 27.21
CA ARG A 23 4.18 9.62 27.32
C ARG A 23 3.06 8.65 26.94
N PHE A 24 3.24 7.87 25.87
CA PHE A 24 2.28 6.83 25.48
C PHE A 24 2.22 5.69 26.51
N ASP A 25 3.37 5.22 26.99
CA ASP A 25 3.43 4.12 27.97
C ASP A 25 2.80 4.52 29.32
N ALA A 26 2.87 5.79 29.73
CA ALA A 26 2.20 6.30 30.93
C ALA A 26 0.67 6.23 30.85
N ASN A 27 0.09 6.25 29.64
CA ASN A 27 -1.36 6.25 29.40
C ASN A 27 -1.89 4.93 28.81
N LYS A 28 -1.06 3.87 28.76
CA LYS A 28 -1.41 2.61 28.09
C LYS A 28 -2.53 1.82 28.79
N ASP A 29 -2.63 1.93 30.12
CA ASP A 29 -3.51 1.09 30.97
C ASP A 29 -4.84 1.79 31.34
N ILE A 30 -5.29 2.76 30.54
CA ILE A 30 -6.56 3.48 30.76
C ILE A 30 -7.73 2.57 30.39
N LYS A 31 -8.53 2.19 31.39
CA LYS A 31 -9.71 1.31 31.21
C LYS A 31 -10.94 2.04 30.69
N ASP A 32 -11.04 3.35 30.94
CA ASP A 32 -12.19 4.15 30.50
C ASP A 32 -11.99 4.63 29.05
N LEU A 33 -12.83 4.10 28.15
CA LEU A 33 -12.81 4.43 26.72
C LEU A 33 -13.13 5.89 26.43
N ARG A 34 -13.92 6.58 27.27
CA ARG A 34 -14.26 7.99 27.05
C ARG A 34 -13.02 8.85 27.23
N LYS A 35 -12.31 8.63 28.34
CA LYS A 35 -11.04 9.29 28.63
C LYS A 35 -9.95 8.95 27.60
N ALA A 36 -9.90 7.69 27.15
CA ALA A 36 -8.96 7.29 26.10
C ALA A 36 -9.23 8.03 24.77
N LYS A 37 -10.50 8.20 24.39
CA LYS A 37 -10.89 8.97 23.20
C LYS A 37 -10.55 10.45 23.35
N GLU A 38 -10.80 11.05 24.50
CA GLU A 38 -10.44 12.45 24.77
C GLU A 38 -8.92 12.68 24.63
N LEU A 39 -8.11 11.78 25.19
CA LEU A 39 -6.65 11.84 25.05
C LEU A 39 -6.18 11.63 23.61
N LEU A 40 -6.84 10.75 22.85
CA LEU A 40 -6.54 10.53 21.44
C LEU A 40 -6.78 11.82 20.64
N LEU A 41 -7.96 12.44 20.80
CA LEU A 41 -8.30 13.67 20.10
C LEU A 41 -7.35 14.83 20.44
N ALA A 42 -7.00 14.97 21.73
CA ALA A 42 -6.02 15.95 22.16
C ALA A 42 -4.62 15.69 21.55
N GLY A 43 -4.22 14.42 21.43
CA GLY A 43 -2.96 14.04 20.79
C GLY A 43 -2.93 14.29 19.28
N GLU A 44 -4.06 14.08 18.58
CA GLU A 44 -4.19 14.42 17.16
C GLU A 44 -4.12 15.93 16.91
N GLU A 45 -4.72 16.74 17.79
CA GLU A 45 -4.64 18.20 17.74
C GLU A 45 -3.21 18.70 17.97
N GLU A 46 -2.51 18.14 18.97
CA GLU A 46 -1.09 18.39 19.20
C GLU A 46 -0.27 18.04 17.95
N LEU A 47 -0.44 16.83 17.40
CA LEU A 47 0.26 16.38 16.20
C LEU A 47 0.04 17.31 15.01
N ARG A 48 -1.19 17.80 14.83
CA ARG A 48 -1.54 18.72 13.73
C ARG A 48 -0.79 20.04 13.81
N GLY A 49 -0.57 20.56 15.02
CA GLY A 49 0.25 21.76 15.25
C GLY A 49 1.74 21.55 14.99
N PHE A 50 2.23 20.32 15.21
CA PHE A 50 3.65 19.97 15.06
C PHE A 50 4.02 19.31 13.71
N LEU A 51 3.06 19.04 12.83
CA LEU A 51 3.30 18.35 11.57
C LEU A 51 4.29 19.12 10.68
N HIS A 52 5.30 18.41 10.15
CA HIS A 52 6.24 19.02 9.21
C HIS A 52 5.54 19.31 7.86
N PRO A 53 5.70 20.52 7.27
CA PRO A 53 5.06 20.87 6.00
C PRO A 53 5.39 19.92 4.84
N GLN A 54 6.60 19.37 4.85
CA GLN A 54 7.08 18.38 3.89
C GLN A 54 7.63 17.14 4.63
N PRO A 55 6.77 16.16 5.01
CA PRO A 55 7.23 14.98 5.72
C PRO A 55 8.16 14.13 4.85
N LEU A 56 9.07 13.40 5.50
CA LEU A 56 9.89 12.40 4.81
C LEU A 56 8.99 11.23 4.41
N VAL A 57 8.87 11.00 3.10
CA VAL A 57 8.13 9.88 2.52
C VAL A 57 9.11 8.89 1.88
N PHE A 58 8.78 7.60 1.93
CA PHE A 58 9.57 6.60 1.24
C PHE A 58 9.42 6.79 -0.27
N ALA A 59 10.47 6.46 -1.02
CA ALA A 59 10.51 6.76 -2.46
C ALA A 59 9.33 6.11 -3.22
N THR A 60 8.98 4.87 -2.90
CA THR A 60 7.94 4.09 -3.59
C THR A 60 6.56 4.19 -2.94
N SER A 61 6.43 4.80 -1.76
CA SER A 61 5.13 5.01 -1.13
C SER A 61 4.35 6.11 -1.87
N PRO A 62 3.01 6.16 -1.78
CA PRO A 62 2.21 7.27 -2.31
C PRO A 62 2.78 8.63 -1.88
N GLY A 63 2.96 9.54 -2.85
CA GLY A 63 3.58 10.86 -2.63
C GLY A 63 5.10 10.87 -2.59
N GLY A 64 5.76 9.71 -2.70
CA GLY A 64 7.20 9.57 -2.85
C GLY A 64 7.70 9.92 -4.26
N CYS A 65 9.00 10.23 -4.38
CA CYS A 65 9.61 10.63 -5.66
C CYS A 65 9.71 9.51 -6.72
N ALA A 66 9.51 8.26 -6.31
CA ALA A 66 9.50 7.08 -7.16
C ALA A 66 8.15 6.36 -7.13
N TYR A 67 7.09 7.01 -6.62
CA TYR A 67 5.75 6.45 -6.62
C TYR A 67 5.30 6.22 -8.07
N ASP A 68 4.86 4.98 -8.35
CA ASP A 68 4.42 4.54 -9.68
C ASP A 68 5.41 4.85 -10.82
N ARG A 69 6.71 4.88 -10.50
CA ARG A 69 7.77 5.03 -11.52
C ARG A 69 7.78 3.86 -12.51
N GLU A 70 7.46 2.66 -12.00
CA GLU A 70 7.33 1.44 -12.77
C GLU A 70 5.88 0.98 -12.70
N SER A 71 5.14 1.16 -13.79
CA SER A 71 3.77 0.67 -13.91
C SER A 71 3.77 -0.59 -14.78
N PRO A 72 3.65 -1.79 -14.19
CA PRO A 72 3.68 -3.03 -14.95
C PRO A 72 2.44 -3.14 -15.84
N SER A 73 2.65 -3.43 -17.13
CA SER A 73 1.54 -3.72 -18.04
C SER A 73 0.80 -4.98 -17.57
N PRO A 74 -0.55 -5.01 -17.65
CA PRO A 74 -1.30 -6.19 -17.26
C PRO A 74 -1.00 -7.37 -18.19
N ASP A 75 -1.01 -8.58 -17.64
CA ASP A 75 -0.54 -9.79 -18.35
C ASP A 75 -1.31 -10.08 -19.65
N TRP A 76 -2.61 -9.76 -19.71
CA TRP A 76 -3.45 -10.01 -20.88
C TRP A 76 -3.00 -9.25 -22.14
N VAL A 77 -2.16 -8.21 -22.02
CA VAL A 77 -1.61 -7.47 -23.17
C VAL A 77 -0.82 -8.39 -24.10
N LEU A 78 -0.14 -9.40 -23.56
CA LEU A 78 0.65 -10.36 -24.33
C LEU A 78 -0.21 -11.26 -25.25
N ASP A 79 -1.52 -11.35 -25.02
CA ASP A 79 -2.41 -12.12 -25.89
C ASP A 79 -2.60 -11.43 -27.25
N TYR A 80 -2.42 -10.11 -27.35
CA TYR A 80 -2.56 -9.33 -28.58
C TYR A 80 -1.32 -9.35 -29.49
N TRP A 81 -0.20 -9.94 -29.05
CA TRP A 81 1.03 -10.00 -29.85
C TRP A 81 0.86 -10.79 -31.16
N HIS A 82 1.56 -10.37 -32.20
CA HIS A 82 1.53 -11.07 -33.49
C HIS A 82 2.17 -12.46 -33.35
N PRO A 83 1.69 -13.52 -34.05
CA PRO A 83 2.25 -14.87 -33.92
C PRO A 83 3.76 -14.96 -34.15
N THR A 84 4.33 -14.11 -35.01
CA THR A 84 5.79 -14.08 -35.22
C THR A 84 6.56 -13.59 -33.99
N GLU A 85 6.00 -12.64 -33.24
CA GLU A 85 6.59 -12.13 -31.99
C GLU A 85 6.48 -13.19 -30.89
N LYS A 86 5.35 -13.91 -30.84
CA LYS A 86 5.16 -15.04 -29.92
C LYS A 86 6.10 -16.20 -30.23
N ALA A 87 6.34 -16.47 -31.51
CA ALA A 87 7.24 -17.53 -31.96
C ALA A 87 8.70 -17.30 -31.52
N MET A 88 9.10 -16.06 -31.20
CA MET A 88 10.41 -15.75 -30.62
C MET A 88 10.60 -16.34 -29.22
N TYR A 89 9.50 -16.56 -28.47
CA TYR A 89 9.52 -17.04 -27.09
C TYR A 89 8.68 -18.33 -26.88
N PRO A 90 9.02 -19.43 -27.57
CA PRO A 90 8.15 -20.61 -27.63
C PRO A 90 7.94 -21.28 -26.26
N LYS A 91 8.98 -21.33 -25.42
CA LYS A 91 8.89 -21.92 -24.07
C LYS A 91 7.98 -21.12 -23.13
N TYR A 92 8.04 -19.79 -23.22
CA TYR A 92 7.24 -18.90 -22.37
C TYR A 92 5.76 -19.00 -22.73
N PHE A 93 5.40 -18.91 -24.01
CA PHE A 93 4.01 -19.00 -24.45
C PHE A 93 3.42 -20.40 -24.25
N ALA A 94 4.20 -21.47 -24.44
CA ALA A 94 3.73 -22.82 -24.13
C ALA A 94 3.38 -23.02 -22.64
N LEU A 95 4.16 -22.42 -21.72
CA LEU A 95 3.87 -22.47 -20.29
C LEU A 95 2.68 -21.59 -19.92
N ARG A 96 2.55 -20.43 -20.57
CA ARG A 96 1.42 -19.51 -20.39
C ARG A 96 0.08 -20.16 -20.75
N GLU A 97 -0.01 -20.85 -21.89
CA GLU A 97 -1.25 -21.52 -22.30
C GLU A 97 -1.67 -22.61 -21.29
N LYS A 98 -0.72 -23.35 -20.72
CA LYS A 98 -1.02 -24.30 -19.63
C LYS A 98 -1.63 -23.61 -18.42
N ARG A 99 -1.03 -22.49 -17.97
CA ARG A 99 -1.53 -21.70 -16.83
C ARG A 99 -2.92 -21.10 -17.08
N LYS A 100 -3.22 -20.71 -18.32
CA LYS A 100 -4.56 -20.22 -18.68
C LYS A 100 -5.61 -21.31 -18.53
N LEU A 101 -5.30 -22.54 -18.93
CA LEU A 101 -6.19 -23.69 -18.75
C LEU A 101 -6.37 -24.03 -17.26
N GLU A 102 -5.28 -24.08 -16.49
CA GLU A 102 -5.30 -24.29 -15.04
C GLU A 102 -6.17 -23.23 -14.33
N TYR A 103 -6.09 -21.97 -14.75
CA TYR A 103 -6.92 -20.90 -14.21
C TYR A 103 -8.41 -21.10 -14.53
N ILE A 104 -8.75 -21.51 -15.75
CA ILE A 104 -10.15 -21.80 -16.14
C ILE A 104 -10.71 -22.96 -15.31
N GLU A 105 -9.94 -24.02 -15.10
CA GLU A 105 -10.32 -25.15 -14.25
C GLU A 105 -10.53 -24.72 -12.79
N PHE A 106 -9.58 -23.95 -12.25
CA PHE A 106 -9.68 -23.38 -10.90
C PHE A 106 -10.92 -22.48 -10.76
N TYR A 107 -11.18 -21.61 -11.72
CA TYR A 107 -12.32 -20.68 -11.69
C TYR A 107 -13.65 -21.43 -11.67
N LYS A 108 -13.84 -22.41 -12.56
CA LYS A 108 -15.05 -23.25 -12.61
C LYS A 108 -15.27 -24.04 -11.32
N LYS A 109 -14.18 -24.48 -10.68
CA LYS A 109 -14.25 -25.18 -9.39
C LYS A 109 -14.65 -24.26 -8.25
N GLN A 110 -14.08 -23.05 -8.19
CA GLN A 110 -14.35 -22.08 -7.14
C GLN A 110 -15.75 -21.45 -7.26
N TYR A 111 -16.22 -21.27 -8.50
CA TYR A 111 -17.48 -20.60 -8.82
C TYR A 111 -18.32 -21.43 -9.79
N PRO A 112 -18.96 -22.53 -9.33
CA PRO A 112 -19.77 -23.39 -10.19
C PRO A 112 -21.03 -22.70 -10.70
N ASP A 113 -21.59 -21.77 -9.91
CA ASP A 113 -22.82 -21.03 -10.23
C ASP A 113 -22.57 -19.72 -10.98
N ALA A 114 -21.31 -19.45 -11.39
CA ALA A 114 -20.98 -18.22 -12.09
C ALA A 114 -21.74 -18.15 -13.43
N PRO A 115 -22.35 -17.00 -13.75
CA PRO A 115 -23.01 -16.82 -15.04
C PRO A 115 -21.97 -16.94 -16.16
N THR A 116 -22.24 -17.82 -17.12
CA THR A 116 -21.38 -18.05 -18.31
C THR A 116 -21.64 -17.07 -19.44
N THR A 117 -22.76 -16.36 -19.38
CA THR A 117 -23.16 -15.34 -20.35
C THR A 117 -23.40 -14.04 -19.60
N PHE A 118 -22.58 -13.04 -19.91
CA PHE A 118 -22.80 -11.67 -19.47
C PHE A 118 -23.55 -10.96 -20.59
N LYS A 119 -24.67 -10.32 -20.26
CA LYS A 119 -25.34 -9.45 -21.22
C LYS A 119 -24.56 -8.15 -21.21
N ASP A 120 -23.86 -7.87 -22.31
CA ASP A 120 -23.25 -6.56 -22.52
C ASP A 120 -24.39 -5.57 -22.78
N GLU A 121 -24.86 -4.91 -21.73
CA GLU A 121 -25.77 -3.77 -21.84
C GLU A 121 -24.93 -2.56 -22.28
N HIS A 122 -24.65 -2.49 -23.58
CA HIS A 122 -24.13 -1.30 -24.27
C HIS A 122 -25.28 -0.57 -24.97
#